data_AF-A0A6A3HHF2-F1
#
_entry.id   AF-A0A6A3HHF2-F1
#
_cell.length_a   1.000
_cell.length_b   1.000
_cell.length_c   1.000
_cell.angle_alpha   90.00
_cell.angle_beta   90.00
_cell.angle_gamma   90.00
#
_symmetry.space_group_name_H-M   'P 1'
#
loop_
_entity.id
_entity.type
_entity.pdbx_description
1 polymer ?
#
loop_
_entity_poly.entity_id
_entity_poly.type
_entity_poly.pdbx_seq_one_letter_code
_entity_poly.pdbx_strand_id
1 'polypeptide(L)'
;MINDVQRVDYIKYRLMQIGGHDRAFRYIVSDLRYKGELEQLFDLPFDEILQAYLSMLDRRNRIVHKWTMSMWETGPVPTFVRYRYQQHINYLAETTRTEAPRAAREGNEALQAARDAA
;
A
#
# COMPACT_ATOMS: atom_id res chain seq x y z
N MET A 1 16.70 -4.12 8.29
CA MET A 1 15.75 -5.25 8.24
C MET A 1 14.38 -4.71 8.63
N ILE A 2 13.47 -4.53 7.67
CA ILE A 2 12.08 -4.22 8.03
C ILE A 2 11.58 -5.38 8.90
N ASN A 3 11.10 -5.07 10.11
CA ASN A 3 10.57 -6.07 11.03
C ASN A 3 9.39 -6.78 10.34
N ASP A 4 9.28 -8.12 10.41
CA ASP A 4 8.16 -8.88 9.82
C ASP A 4 6.80 -8.26 10.17
N VAL A 5 6.66 -7.66 11.36
CA VAL A 5 5.48 -6.87 11.75
C VAL A 5 5.24 -5.69 10.81
N GLN A 6 6.25 -4.85 10.56
CA GLN A 6 6.13 -3.66 9.71
C GLN A 6 5.86 -4.04 8.25
N ARG A 7 6.44 -5.14 7.76
CA ARG A 7 6.17 -5.64 6.41
C ARG A 7 4.72 -6.04 6.25
N VAL A 8 4.21 -6.81 7.22
CA VAL A 8 2.82 -7.27 7.24
C VAL A 8 1.84 -6.09 7.36
N ASP A 9 2.14 -5.11 8.22
CA ASP A 9 1.37 -3.87 8.34
C ASP A 9 1.28 -3.13 6.99
N TYR A 10 2.42 -2.95 6.31
CA TYR A 10 2.49 -2.27 5.01
C TYR A 10 1.70 -3.00 3.92
N ILE A 11 1.88 -4.33 3.79
CA ILE A 11 1.17 -5.14 2.79
C ILE A 11 -0.34 -5.06 3.00
N LYS A 12 -0.83 -5.22 4.25
CA LYS A 12 -2.27 -5.10 4.53
C LYS A 12 -2.81 -3.73 4.17
N TYR A 13 -2.06 -2.68 4.48
CA TYR A 13 -2.43 -1.33 4.13
C TYR A 13 -2.53 -1.15 2.60
N ARG A 14 -1.58 -1.69 1.81
CA ARG A 14 -1.67 -1.65 0.34
C ARG A 14 -2.85 -2.47 -0.18
N LEU A 15 -3.07 -3.67 0.36
CA LEU A 15 -4.23 -4.49 -0.02
C LEU A 15 -5.56 -3.81 0.29
N MET A 16 -5.65 -3.00 1.35
CA MET A 16 -6.82 -2.19 1.67
C MET A 16 -7.12 -1.17 0.56
N GLN A 17 -6.09 -0.57 -0.04
CA GLN A 17 -6.25 0.36 -1.16
C GLN A 17 -6.74 -0.35 -2.43
N ILE A 18 -6.32 -1.59 -2.65
CA ILE A 18 -6.66 -2.40 -3.83
C ILE A 18 -8.10 -2.95 -3.73
N GLY A 19 -8.39 -3.70 -2.67
CA GLY A 19 -9.60 -4.52 -2.56
C GLY A 19 -10.63 -4.02 -1.55
N GLY A 20 -10.38 -2.89 -0.89
CA GLY A 20 -11.23 -2.33 0.15
C GLY A 20 -10.94 -2.87 1.55
N HIS A 21 -11.64 -2.31 2.55
CA HIS A 21 -11.38 -2.57 3.97
C HIS A 21 -12.33 -3.61 4.59
N ASP A 22 -13.42 -3.97 3.90
CA ASP A 22 -14.48 -4.83 4.43
C ASP A 22 -14.28 -6.31 4.12
N ARG A 23 -13.30 -6.65 3.28
CA ARG A 23 -13.01 -8.02 2.85
C ARG A 23 -11.81 -8.58 3.59
N ALA A 24 -11.88 -9.87 3.93
CA ALA A 24 -10.71 -10.58 4.42
C ALA A 24 -9.63 -10.62 3.32
N PHE A 25 -8.41 -10.23 3.68
CA PHE A 25 -7.30 -10.08 2.73
C PHE A 25 -6.94 -11.32 1.93
N ARG A 26 -7.19 -12.51 2.50
CA ARG A 26 -7.04 -13.78 1.77
C ARG A 26 -7.83 -13.80 0.46
N TYR A 27 -9.00 -13.14 0.44
CA TYR A 27 -9.85 -13.06 -0.74
C TYR A 27 -9.43 -11.95 -1.70
N ILE A 28 -8.66 -10.96 -1.24
CA ILE A 28 -8.11 -9.91 -2.10
C ILE A 28 -6.88 -10.47 -2.83
N VAL A 29 -5.95 -11.11 -2.10
CA VAL A 29 -4.72 -11.68 -2.68
C VAL A 29 -4.98 -12.83 -3.66
N SER A 30 -6.13 -13.49 -3.57
CA SER A 30 -6.55 -14.55 -4.49
C SER A 30 -7.50 -14.07 -5.59
N ASP A 31 -7.79 -12.76 -5.67
CA ASP A 31 -8.74 -12.22 -6.63
C ASP A 31 -8.03 -11.89 -7.95
N LEU A 32 -8.40 -12.60 -9.02
CA LEU A 32 -7.84 -12.40 -10.36
C LEU A 32 -8.01 -10.97 -10.87
N ARG A 33 -9.02 -10.24 -10.38
CA ARG A 33 -9.27 -8.84 -10.76
C ARG A 33 -8.10 -7.92 -10.41
N TYR A 34 -7.32 -8.26 -9.39
CA TYR A 34 -6.22 -7.44 -8.89
C TYR A 34 -4.85 -8.00 -9.27
N LYS A 35 -4.78 -8.96 -10.19
CA LYS A 35 -3.56 -9.70 -10.53
C LYS A 35 -2.34 -8.80 -10.71
N GLY A 36 -2.41 -7.80 -11.59
CA GLY A 36 -1.27 -6.94 -11.90
C GLY A 36 -0.79 -6.10 -10.70
N GLU A 37 -1.72 -5.54 -9.94
CA GLU A 37 -1.39 -4.75 -8.73
C GLU A 37 -0.79 -5.64 -7.64
N LEU A 38 -1.24 -6.88 -7.52
CA LEU A 38 -0.72 -7.85 -6.57
C LEU A 38 0.66 -8.35 -6.94
N GLU A 39 0.90 -8.69 -8.21
CA GLU A 39 2.23 -9.07 -8.71
C GLU A 39 3.24 -7.96 -8.46
N GLN A 40 2.85 -6.69 -8.70
CA GLN A 40 3.69 -5.54 -8.39
C GLN A 40 3.91 -5.34 -6.89
N LEU A 41 2.89 -5.56 -6.05
CA LEU A 41 2.98 -5.37 -4.60
C LEU A 41 3.89 -6.41 -3.93
N PHE A 42 3.80 -7.66 -4.37
CA PHE A 42 4.53 -8.77 -3.78
C PHE A 42 5.87 -9.04 -4.45
N ASP A 43 6.09 -8.53 -5.66
CA ASP A 43 7.25 -8.82 -6.51
C ASP A 43 7.38 -10.34 -6.77
N LEU A 44 6.24 -10.99 -7.02
CA LEU A 44 6.07 -12.43 -7.18
C LEU A 44 4.98 -12.71 -8.22
N PRO A 45 5.04 -13.85 -8.93
CA PRO A 45 3.97 -14.27 -9.82
C PRO A 45 2.70 -14.60 -9.02
N PHE A 46 1.53 -14.33 -9.61
CA PHE A 46 0.24 -14.34 -8.90
C PHE A 46 -0.08 -15.66 -8.17
N ASP A 47 0.30 -16.79 -8.75
CA ASP A 47 0.09 -18.12 -8.19
C ASP A 47 0.89 -18.39 -6.90
N GLU A 48 1.99 -17.66 -6.68
CA GLU A 48 2.80 -17.76 -5.46
C GLU A 48 2.36 -16.81 -4.34
N ILE A 49 1.58 -15.77 -4.66
CA ILE A 49 1.25 -14.67 -3.73
C ILE A 49 0.52 -15.17 -2.49
N LEU A 50 -0.47 -16.06 -2.65
CA LEU A 50 -1.25 -16.55 -1.52
C LEU A 50 -0.36 -17.25 -0.50
N GLN A 51 0.56 -18.11 -0.97
CA GLN A 51 1.47 -18.84 -0.10
C GLN A 51 2.50 -17.91 0.56
N ALA A 52 3.01 -16.94 -0.18
CA ALA A 52 3.92 -15.92 0.35
C ALA A 52 3.25 -15.09 1.45
N TYR A 53 2.01 -14.67 1.23
CA TYR A 53 1.21 -13.93 2.20
C TYR A 53 0.96 -14.74 3.49
N LEU A 54 0.55 -16.01 3.38
CA LEU A 54 0.33 -16.88 4.53
C LEU A 54 1.62 -17.11 5.34
N SER A 55 2.74 -17.36 4.65
CA SER A 55 4.05 -17.56 5.29
C SER A 55 4.51 -16.31 6.02
N MET A 56 4.26 -15.13 5.46
CA MET A 56 4.57 -13.85 6.08
C MET A 56 3.71 -13.60 7.32
N LEU A 57 2.41 -13.94 7.25
CA LEU A 57 1.50 -13.83 8.38
C LEU A 57 1.91 -14.76 9.54
N ASP A 58 2.31 -16.00 9.23
CA ASP A 58 2.78 -16.97 10.23
C ASP A 58 4.04 -16.48 10.97
N ARG A 59 5.06 -15.99 10.25
CA ARG A 59 6.27 -15.41 10.88
C ARG A 59 5.93 -14.27 11.84
N ARG A 60 5.00 -13.40 11.42
CA ARG A 60 4.53 -12.28 12.25
C ARG A 60 3.73 -12.78 13.47
N ASN A 61 2.91 -13.81 13.32
CA ASN A 61 2.10 -14.33 14.41
C ASN A 61 2.94 -14.98 15.51
N ARG A 62 4.13 -15.49 15.19
CA ARG A 62 5.09 -16.03 16.18
C ARG A 62 5.70 -14.96 17.10
N ILE A 63 5.68 -13.68 16.71
CA ILE A 63 6.35 -12.58 17.43
C ILE A 63 5.38 -11.63 18.14
N VAL A 64 4.08 -11.75 17.88
CA VAL A 64 3.06 -10.87 18.44
C VAL A 64 2.22 -11.56 19.50
N HIS A 65 1.57 -10.76 20.36
CA HIS A 65 0.68 -11.28 21.38
C HIS A 65 -0.57 -11.96 20.78
N LYS A 66 -1.09 -13.01 21.43
CA LYS A 66 -2.27 -13.78 20.99
C LYS A 66 -3.51 -12.94 20.63
N TRP A 67 -3.79 -11.87 21.39
CA TRP A 67 -4.86 -10.91 21.08
C TRP A 67 -4.64 -10.21 19.74
N THR A 68 -3.39 -9.82 19.48
CA THR A 68 -2.97 -9.21 18.21
C THR A 68 -2.90 -10.23 17.08
N MET A 69 -2.79 -11.52 17.34
CA MET A 69 -2.85 -12.56 16.31
C MET A 69 -4.29 -12.74 15.79
N SER A 70 -5.26 -12.89 16.70
CA SER A 70 -6.67 -13.11 16.38
C SER A 70 -7.28 -12.03 15.48
N MET A 71 -6.91 -10.76 15.68
CA MET A 71 -7.40 -9.65 14.84
C MET A 71 -6.90 -9.73 13.38
N TRP A 72 -5.84 -10.49 13.09
CA TRP A 72 -5.16 -10.46 11.78
C TRP A 72 -5.49 -11.65 10.88
N GLU A 73 -5.91 -12.78 11.46
CA GLU A 73 -6.21 -14.02 10.73
C GLU A 73 -7.58 -13.98 10.04
N THR A 74 -8.60 -13.41 10.70
CA THR A 74 -10.00 -13.53 10.26
C THR A 74 -10.72 -12.20 10.06
N GLY A 75 -10.10 -11.07 10.40
CA GLY A 75 -10.72 -9.75 10.42
C GLY A 75 -10.24 -8.76 9.34
N PRO A 76 -10.90 -7.58 9.25
CA PRO A 76 -10.45 -6.44 8.43
C PRO A 76 -9.12 -5.86 8.96
N VAL A 77 -8.54 -4.86 8.28
CA VAL A 77 -7.30 -4.20 8.76
C VAL A 77 -7.53 -3.68 10.18
N PRO A 78 -6.69 -4.04 11.15
CA PRO A 78 -6.79 -3.46 12.48
C PRO A 78 -6.68 -1.94 12.42
N THR A 79 -7.58 -1.26 13.12
CA THR A 79 -7.74 0.19 13.06
C THR A 79 -6.43 0.96 13.28
N PHE A 80 -5.53 0.46 14.14
CA PHE A 80 -4.23 1.10 14.40
C PHE A 80 -3.30 1.10 13.19
N VAL A 81 -3.33 0.07 12.33
CA VAL A 81 -2.57 0.03 11.08
C VAL A 81 -3.13 1.07 10.13
N ARG A 82 -4.47 1.14 10.03
CA ARG A 82 -5.13 2.18 9.24
C ARG A 82 -4.65 3.56 9.65
N TYR A 83 -4.69 3.90 10.94
CA TYR A 83 -4.23 5.20 11.42
C TYR A 83 -2.76 5.48 11.15
N ARG A 84 -1.87 4.50 11.40
CA ARG A 84 -0.42 4.63 11.17
C ARG A 84 -0.11 5.02 9.71
N TYR A 85 -0.78 4.39 8.75
CA TYR A 85 -0.49 4.60 7.33
C TYR A 85 -1.46 5.58 6.64
N GLN A 86 -2.59 5.94 7.25
CA GLN A 86 -3.47 7.01 6.77
C GLN A 86 -2.77 8.36 6.80
N GLN A 87 -1.93 8.62 7.81
CA GLN A 87 -1.12 9.84 7.86
C GLN A 87 -0.14 9.91 6.67
N HIS A 88 0.40 8.76 6.25
CA HIS A 88 1.25 8.68 5.08
C HIS A 88 0.47 8.92 3.77
N ILE A 89 -0.79 8.46 3.67
CA ILE A 89 -1.69 8.82 2.55
C ILE A 89 -1.85 10.33 2.49
N ASN A 90 -2.24 10.92 3.61
CA ASN A 90 -2.54 12.35 3.66
C ASN A 90 -1.30 13.16 3.27
N TYR A 91 -0.12 12.78 3.78
CA TYR A 91 1.15 13.37 3.39
C TYR A 91 1.44 13.24 1.88
N LEU A 92 1.36 12.02 1.31
CA LEU A 92 1.61 11.79 -0.11
C LEU A 92 0.60 12.54 -1.02
N ALA A 93 -0.65 12.64 -0.57
CA ALA A 93 -1.70 13.38 -1.26
C ALA A 93 -1.46 14.89 -1.20
N GLU A 94 -0.97 15.41 -0.07
CA GLU A 94 -0.57 16.81 0.07
C GLU A 94 0.65 17.14 -0.79
N THR A 95 1.66 16.27 -0.85
CA THR A 95 2.86 16.51 -1.68
C THR A 95 2.54 16.50 -3.18
N THR A 96 1.78 15.53 -3.68
CA THR A 96 1.35 15.51 -5.10
C THR A 96 0.47 16.70 -5.46
N ARG A 97 -0.42 17.13 -4.56
CA ARG A 97 -1.28 18.31 -4.78
C ARG A 97 -0.49 19.62 -4.81
N THR A 98 0.67 19.66 -4.14
CA THR A 98 1.55 20.83 -4.10
C THR A 98 2.52 20.86 -5.29
N GLU A 99 2.97 19.70 -5.77
CA GLU A 99 3.90 19.56 -6.89
C GLU A 99 3.25 19.77 -8.27
N ALA A 100 2.00 19.32 -8.47
CA ALA A 100 1.28 19.47 -9.73
C ALA A 100 1.13 20.92 -10.24
N PRO A 101 0.72 21.91 -9.43
CA PRO A 101 0.64 23.31 -9.88
C PRO A 101 2.02 23.97 -10.07
N ARG A 102 3.07 23.45 -9.42
CA ARG A 102 4.43 23.97 -9.55
C ARG A 102 5.05 23.59 -10.89
N ALA A 103 4.95 22.32 -11.28
CA ALA A 103 5.41 21.84 -12.58
C ALA A 103 4.68 22.53 -13.75
N ALA A 104 3.39 22.82 -13.59
CA ALA A 104 2.60 23.55 -14.60
C ALA A 104 3.02 25.03 -14.73
N ARG A 105 3.43 25.68 -13.63
CA ARG A 105 3.98 27.05 -13.66
C ARG A 105 5.35 27.09 -14.34
N GLU A 106 6.25 26.19 -13.94
CA GLU A 106 7.60 26.11 -14.51
C GLU A 106 7.58 25.81 -16.02
N GLY A 107 6.67 24.96 -16.49
CA GLY A 107 6.48 24.70 -17.92
C GLY A 107 5.94 25.90 -18.71
N ASN A 108 5.03 26.68 -18.13
CA ASN A 108 4.51 27.90 -18.77
C ASN A 108 5.54 29.04 -18.79
N GLU A 109 6.34 29.19 -17.74
CA GLU A 109 7.43 30.17 -17.68
C GLU A 109 8.53 29.84 -18.71
N ALA A 110 8.89 28.57 -18.87
CA ALA A 110 9.84 28.12 -19.89
C ALA A 110 9.32 28.36 -21.31
N LEU A 111 8.03 28.14 -21.56
CA LEU A 111 7.40 28.38 -22.86
C LEU A 111 7.34 29.88 -23.21
N GLN A 112 7.09 30.73 -22.21
CA GLN A 112 7.06 32.17 -22.38
C GLN A 112 8.47 32.73 -22.64
N ALA A 113 9.48 32.28 -21.88
CA ALA A 113 10.88 32.67 -22.12
C ALA A 113 11.39 32.25 -23.50
N ALA A 114 10.96 31.09 -24.01
CA ALA A 114 11.32 30.63 -25.36
C ALA A 114 10.64 31.47 -26.48
N ARG A 115 9.45 32.03 -26.21
CA ARG A 115 8.76 32.93 -27.13
C ARG A 115 9.35 34.34 -27.13
N ASP A 116 9.80 34.82 -25.99
CA ASP A 116 10.37 36.16 -25.84
C ASP A 116 11.83 36.24 -26.33
N ALA A 117 12.47 35.10 -26.59
CA ALA A 117 13.84 35.00 -27.11
C ALA A 117 13.92 34.76 -28.64
N ALA A 118 12.79 34.72 -29.34
CA ALA A 118 12.67 34.54 -30.80
C ALA A 118 12.26 35.86 -31.49
#